data_AF-D3T6Z6-F1
#
_entry.id   AF-D3T6Z6-F1
#
_cell.length_a   1.000
_cell.length_b   1.000
_cell.length_c   1.000
_cell.angle_alpha   90.00
_cell.angle_beta   90.00
_cell.angle_gamma   90.00
#
_symmetry.space_group_name_H-M   'P 1'
#
loop_
_entity.id
_entity.type
_entity.pdbx_description
1 polymer ?
#
loop_
_entity_poly.entity_id
_entity_poly.type
_entity_poly.pdbx_seq_one_letter_code
_entity_poly.pdbx_strand_id
1 'polypeptide(L)' 'MGTDLLIYNIKKIYAHLDNRPLCGNDMEKVEEIEDAYIAIKDGKILAAGKSPAAISAKEKIDAKGMIAILCDVYTLE' A
#
# COMPACT_ATOMS: atom_id res chain seq x y z
N MET A 1 -7.30 5.10 -15.61
CA MET A 1 -8.10 5.44 -14.41
C MET A 1 -7.28 6.42 -13.58
N GLY A 2 -7.83 7.58 -13.23
CA GLY A 2 -7.11 8.58 -12.40
C GLY A 2 -7.40 8.36 -10.92
N THR A 3 -6.40 8.60 -10.07
CA THR A 3 -6.51 8.56 -8.60
C THR A 3 -6.47 9.97 -8.03
N ASP A 4 -6.91 10.15 -6.79
CA ASP A 4 -6.86 11.46 -6.13
C ASP A 4 -5.46 11.72 -5.57
N LEU A 5 -4.89 10.73 -4.88
CA LEU A 5 -3.56 10.82 -4.28
C LEU A 5 -2.74 9.58 -4.63
N LEU A 6 -1.45 9.80 -4.93
CA LEU A 6 -0.44 8.76 -5.06
C LEU A 6 0.71 9.04 -4.10
N ILE A 7 0.93 8.15 -3.15
CA ILE A 7 2.12 8.13 -2.30
C ILE A 7 3.09 7.12 -2.93
N TYR A 8 4.30 7.54 -3.28
CA TYR A 8 5.24 6.73 -4.05
C TYR A 8 6.66 6.77 -3.46
N ASN A 9 7.56 5.94 -3.98
CA ASN A 9 8.93 5.71 -3.46
C ASN A 9 8.94 5.27 -1.98
N ILE A 10 7.90 4.57 -1.53
CA ILE A 10 7.85 4.09 -0.14
C ILE A 10 8.90 2.99 0.00
N LYS A 11 9.80 3.11 1.00
CA LYS A 11 10.87 2.12 1.19
C LYS A 11 10.29 0.73 1.43
N LYS A 12 9.31 0.65 2.33
CA LYS A 12 8.65 -0.58 2.73
C LYS A 12 7.22 -0.32 3.22
N ILE A 13 6.29 -1.14 2.79
CA ILE A 13 4.94 -1.24 3.35
C ILE A 13 4.83 -2.55 4.13
N TYR A 14 4.34 -2.47 5.35
CA TYR A 14 3.83 -3.62 6.09
C TYR A 14 2.33 -3.70 5.88
N ALA A 15 1.87 -4.81 5.28
CA ALA A 15 0.47 -5.01 4.94
C ALA A 15 -0.03 -6.35 5.45
N HIS A 16 -1.30 -6.39 5.82
CA HIS A 16 -2.02 -7.62 6.11
C HIS A 16 -3.06 -7.84 5.02
N LEU A 17 -2.78 -8.75 4.09
CA LEU A 17 -3.66 -9.02 2.94
C LEU A 17 -4.78 -10.04 3.26
N ASP A 18 -4.75 -10.65 4.44
CA ASP A 18 -5.69 -11.71 4.81
C ASP A 18 -6.97 -11.12 5.43
N ASN A 19 -8.14 -11.67 5.09
CA ASN A 19 -9.45 -11.25 5.63
C ASN A 19 -9.71 -11.72 7.08
N ARG A 20 -8.67 -12.18 7.79
CA ARG A 20 -8.75 -12.75 9.14
C ARG A 20 -7.65 -12.18 10.02
N PRO A 21 -7.84 -12.02 11.35
CA PRO A 21 -6.77 -11.61 12.23
C PRO A 21 -5.56 -12.54 12.16
N LEU A 22 -4.34 -11.98 12.19
CA LEU A 22 -3.13 -12.76 12.42
C LEU A 22 -3.07 -13.23 13.87
N CYS A 23 -2.72 -14.49 14.09
CA CYS A 23 -2.58 -15.06 15.43
C CYS A 23 -1.48 -16.12 15.50
N GLY A 24 -0.77 -16.18 16.63
CA GLY A 24 0.31 -17.15 16.84
C GLY A 24 1.40 -17.03 15.78
N ASN A 25 1.80 -18.17 15.20
CA ASN A 25 2.87 -18.23 14.19
C ASN A 25 2.55 -17.44 12.90
N ASP A 26 1.30 -17.04 12.67
CA ASP A 26 0.95 -16.19 11.53
C ASP A 26 1.42 -14.74 11.73
N MET A 27 1.69 -14.29 12.95
CA MET A 27 2.26 -12.96 13.21
C MET A 27 3.69 -12.78 12.66
N GLU A 28 4.41 -13.89 12.44
CA GLU A 28 5.74 -13.85 11.82
C GLU A 28 5.69 -13.69 10.30
N LYS A 29 4.50 -13.83 9.70
CA LYS A 29 4.28 -13.84 8.24
C LYS A 29 3.67 -12.55 7.72
N VAL A 30 3.86 -11.42 8.41
CA VAL A 30 3.42 -10.11 7.92
C VAL A 30 4.07 -9.85 6.57
N GLU A 31 3.26 -9.44 5.60
CA GLU A 31 3.77 -9.18 4.26
C GLU A 31 4.52 -7.86 4.20
N GLU A 32 5.64 -7.88 3.47
CA GLU A 32 6.49 -6.73 3.24
C GLU A 32 6.54 -6.40 1.75
N ILE A 33 6.20 -5.17 1.39
CA ILE A 33 6.26 -4.68 0.01
C ILE A 33 7.35 -3.61 -0.07
N GLU A 34 8.47 -3.93 -0.72
CA GLU A 34 9.60 -3.01 -0.92
C GLU A 34 9.43 -2.17 -2.19
N ASP A 35 9.97 -0.94 -2.19
CA ASP A 35 9.84 0.03 -3.29
C ASP A 35 8.40 0.17 -3.78
N ALA A 36 7.57 0.68 -2.90
CA ALA A 36 6.14 0.53 -2.97
C ALA A 36 5.41 1.86 -3.22
N TYR A 37 4.13 1.73 -3.52
CA TYR A 37 3.21 2.85 -3.67
C TYR A 37 1.88 2.56 -2.97
N ILE A 38 1.15 3.63 -2.68
CA ILE A 38 -0.24 3.60 -2.24
C ILE A 38 -1.02 4.59 -3.10
N ALA A 39 -2.05 4.11 -3.78
CA ALA A 39 -2.98 4.90 -4.57
C ALA A 39 -4.31 5.04 -3.82
N ILE A 40 -4.78 6.28 -3.68
CA ILE A 40 -6.01 6.62 -2.94
C ILE A 40 -7.00 7.30 -3.90
N LYS A 41 -8.27 6.90 -3.79
CA LYS A 41 -9.39 7.51 -4.50
C LYS A 41 -10.63 7.55 -3.60
N ASP A 42 -11.31 8.68 -3.55
CA ASP A 42 -12.52 8.90 -2.76
C ASP A 42 -12.32 8.55 -1.26
N GLY A 43 -11.15 8.89 -0.72
CA GLY A 43 -10.76 8.61 0.67
C GLY A 43 -10.48 7.14 0.99
N LYS A 44 -10.50 6.25 -0.01
CA LYS A 44 -10.21 4.83 0.12
C LYS A 44 -8.94 4.47 -0.62
N ILE A 45 -8.21 3.48 -0.12
CA ILE A 45 -7.03 2.97 -0.83
C ILE A 45 -7.53 2.09 -1.97
N LEU A 46 -7.20 2.50 -3.19
CA LEU A 46 -7.56 1.81 -4.42
C LEU A 46 -6.58 0.67 -4.72
N ALA A 47 -5.30 0.89 -4.47
CA ALA A 47 -4.24 -0.09 -4.69
C ALA A 47 -3.02 0.21 -3.82
N ALA A 48 -2.33 -0.84 -3.41
CA ALA A 48 -1.00 -0.78 -2.84
C ALA A 48 -0.17 -1.93 -3.40
N GLY A 49 1.11 -1.69 -3.65
CA GLY A 49 1.95 -2.71 -4.27
C GLY A 49 3.34 -2.21 -4.57
N LYS A 50 4.12 -3.04 -5.28
CA LYS A 50 5.41 -2.62 -5.84
C LYS A 50 5.20 -1.54 -6.88
N SER A 51 6.13 -0.59 -6.93
CA SER A 51 6.12 0.57 -7.82
C SER A 51 5.70 0.18 -9.24
N PRO A 52 4.58 0.71 -9.76
CA PRO A 52 4.01 0.30 -11.03
C PRO A 52 4.40 1.31 -12.12
N ALA A 53 4.20 0.90 -13.36
CA ALA A 53 4.22 1.80 -14.50
C ALA A 53 3.17 2.92 -14.33
N ALA A 54 3.63 4.18 -14.39
CA ALA A 54 2.87 5.42 -14.60
C ALA A 54 1.40 5.46 -14.11
N ILE A 55 1.17 5.62 -12.80
CA ILE A 55 -0.15 5.98 -12.26
C ILE A 55 -0.39 7.49 -12.40
N SER A 56 -1.55 7.86 -12.93
CA SER A 56 -2.03 9.24 -12.99
C SER A 56 -2.81 9.59 -11.73
N ALA A 57 -2.38 10.65 -11.03
CA ALA A 57 -2.96 11.11 -9.77
C ALA A 57 -3.06 12.64 -9.76
N LYS A 58 -4.08 13.20 -9.09
CA LYS A 58 -4.23 14.66 -8.92
C LYS A 58 -3.13 15.21 -8.01
N GLU A 59 -2.81 14.49 -6.95
CA GLU A 59 -1.75 14.81 -6.01
C GLU A 59 -0.74 13.66 -5.91
N LYS A 60 0.54 14.01 -5.71
CA LYS A 60 1.64 13.05 -5.57
C LYS A 60 2.50 13.42 -4.37
N ILE A 61 2.80 12.43 -3.53
CA ILE A 61 3.69 12.56 -2.37
C ILE A 61 4.86 11.61 -2.53
N ASP A 62 6.08 12.16 -2.57
CA ASP A 62 7.31 11.37 -2.52
C ASP A 62 7.60 10.98 -1.06
N ALA A 63 7.52 9.69 -0.76
CA ALA A 63 7.76 9.13 0.56
C ALA A 63 9.10 8.38 0.64
N LYS A 64 10.09 8.80 -0.14
CA LYS A 64 11.42 8.19 -0.17
C LYS A 64 11.99 7.96 1.22
N GLY A 65 12.33 6.71 1.51
CA GLY A 65 12.93 6.29 2.77
C GLY A 65 11.93 6.05 3.91
N MET A 66 10.66 6.42 3.72
CA MET A 66 9.61 6.23 4.71
C MET A 66 9.10 4.79 4.73
N ILE A 67 8.55 4.40 5.88
CA ILE A 67 7.85 3.14 6.10
C ILE A 67 6.36 3.45 6.23
N ALA A 68 5.51 2.65 5.59
CA ALA A 68 4.06 2.71 5.78
C ALA A 68 3.54 1.42 6.43
N ILE A 69 2.50 1.57 7.24
CA ILE A 69 1.78 0.46 7.88
C ILE A 69 0.33 0.58 7.44
N LEU A 70 -0.20 -0.47 6.83
CA LEU A 70 -1.59 -0.52 6.40
C LEU A 70 -2.40 -1.30 7.45
N CYS A 71 -3.40 -0.64 8.03
CA CYS A 71 -4.26 -1.22 9.07
C CYS A 71 -5.60 -1.76 8.53
N ASP A 72 -5.91 -1.53 7.25
CA ASP A 72 -7.15 -2.00 6.61
C ASP A 72 -6.87 -3.15 5.63
N VAL A 73 -7.87 -4.02 5.48
CA VAL A 73 -7.81 -5.20 4.63
C VAL A 73 -8.08 -4.83 3.17
N TYR A 74 -7.26 -5.32 2.24
CA TYR A 74 -7.44 -5.14 0.80
C TYR A 74 -8.03 -6.37 0.14
N THR A 75 -8.93 -6.16 -0.81
CA THR A 75 -9.14 -7.12 -1.90
C THR A 75 -8.25 -6.67 -3.06
N LEU A 76 -7.21 -7.46 -3.39
CA LEU A 76 -6.57 -7.36 -4.71
C LEU A 76 -7.54 -8.00 -5.71
N GLU A 77 -8.31 -7.18 -6.43
CA GLU A 77 -8.99 -7.63 -7.66
C GLU A 77 -8.04 -7.61 -8.87
#